data_AF-A0A0F5FQ67-F1
#
_entry.id   AF-A0A0F5FQ67-F1
#
_cell.length_a   1.000
_cell.length_b   1.000
_cell.length_c   1.000
_cell.angle_alpha   90.00
_cell.angle_beta   90.00
_cell.angle_gamma   90.00
#
_symmetry.space_group_name_H-M   'P 1'
#
loop_
_entity.id
_entity.type
_entity.pdbx_description
1 polymer ?
#
loop_
_entity_poly.entity_id
_entity_poly.type
_entity_poly.pdbx_seq_one_letter_code
_entity_poly.pdbx_strand_id
1 'polypeptide(L)'
;MASRNAKPKPPPNYDPAAPLTDEEITRLRPAREFFAERGIPMPRPVGRPRQNKTKVRVTMRLDPDVLDYFRSQGPGWQTRMGKILAEAAGKKD
;
A
#
# COMPACT_ATOMS: atom_id res chain seq x y z
N MET A 1 13.60 29.32 5.77
CA MET A 1 14.01 27.90 5.92
C MET A 1 13.07 27.25 6.93
N ALA A 2 12.07 26.48 6.47
CA ALA A 2 11.09 25.86 7.35
C ALA A 2 11.69 24.61 8.01
N SER A 3 11.72 24.60 9.34
CA SER A 3 12.12 23.46 10.15
C SER A 3 11.22 22.26 9.82
N ARG A 4 11.83 21.14 9.43
CA ARG A 4 11.10 19.88 9.19
C ARG A 4 10.65 19.37 10.55
N ASN A 5 9.36 19.06 10.71
CA ASN A 5 8.81 18.35 11.86
C ASN A 5 9.50 16.98 12.02
N ALA A 6 10.62 16.93 12.73
CA ALA A 6 11.27 15.69 13.12
C ALA A 6 10.43 15.08 14.25
N LYS A 7 10.07 13.79 14.11
CA LYS A 7 9.41 13.07 15.21
C LYS A 7 10.35 13.04 16.43
N PRO A 8 9.82 13.17 17.66
CA PRO A 8 10.65 13.09 18.86
C PRO A 8 11.35 11.73 18.93
N LYS A 9 12.59 11.73 19.43
CA LYS A 9 13.34 10.48 19.66
C LYS A 9 12.59 9.64 20.72
N PRO A 10 12.48 8.32 20.54
CA PRO A 10 11.93 7.44 21.57
C PRO A 10 12.70 7.57 22.89
N PRO A 11 12.08 7.25 24.04
CA PRO A 11 12.77 7.26 25.32
C PRO A 11 13.98 6.30 25.30
N PRO A 12 15.02 6.54 26.12
CA PRO A 12 16.27 5.77 26.10
C PRO A 12 16.10 4.25 26.26
N ASN A 13 15.05 3.81 26.95
CA ASN A 13 14.74 2.40 27.22
C ASN A 13 13.62 1.86 26.32
N TYR A 14 13.39 2.45 25.15
CA TYR A 14 12.39 1.95 24.20
C TYR A 14 12.91 0.74 23.44
N ASP A 15 12.28 -0.41 23.68
CA ASP A 15 12.43 -1.61 22.86
C ASP A 15 11.12 -1.85 22.07
N PRO A 16 11.12 -1.73 20.72
CA PRO A 16 9.93 -1.94 19.91
C PRO A 16 9.42 -3.39 19.92
N ALA A 17 10.24 -4.35 20.36
CA ALA A 17 9.87 -5.76 20.47
C ALA A 17 9.48 -6.18 21.89
N ALA A 18 9.53 -5.27 22.87
CA ALA A 18 9.13 -5.57 24.24
C ALA A 18 7.63 -5.94 24.29
N PRO A 19 7.27 -7.02 25.02
CA PRO A 19 5.86 -7.34 25.24
C PRO A 19 5.21 -6.30 26.15
N LEU A 20 3.90 -6.11 25.99
CA LEU A 20 3.12 -5.28 26.90
C LEU A 20 3.05 -5.93 28.28
N THR A 21 3.18 -5.12 29.33
CA THR A 21 2.94 -5.52 30.72
C THR A 21 1.43 -5.59 31.03
N ASP A 22 1.06 -6.32 32.07
CA ASP A 22 -0.35 -6.45 32.50
C ASP A 22 -0.99 -5.09 32.86
N GLU A 23 -0.20 -4.19 33.46
CA GLU A 23 -0.63 -2.83 33.76
C GLU A 23 -0.92 -2.01 32.50
N GLU A 24 -0.08 -2.14 31.47
CA GLU A 24 -0.26 -1.45 30.19
C GLU A 24 -1.50 -1.97 29.47
N ILE A 25 -1.72 -3.30 29.49
CA ILE A 25 -2.91 -3.94 28.93
C ILE A 25 -4.17 -3.40 29.60
N THR A 26 -4.17 -3.30 30.94
CA THR A 26 -5.31 -2.80 31.72
C THR A 26 -5.65 -1.35 31.39
N ARG A 27 -4.65 -0.53 31.01
CA ARG A 27 -4.84 0.88 30.63
C ARG A 27 -5.22 1.07 29.16
N LEU A 28 -5.27 0.01 28.34
CA LEU A 28 -5.68 0.13 26.95
C LEU A 28 -7.13 0.58 26.86
N ARG A 29 -7.40 1.47 25.92
CA ARG A 29 -8.75 1.99 25.67
C ARG A 29 -9.00 2.16 24.19
N PRO A 30 -10.26 2.13 23.75
CA PRO A 30 -10.61 2.32 22.34
C PRO A 30 -10.08 3.66 21.83
N ALA A 31 -9.43 3.66 20.68
CA ALA A 31 -8.93 4.89 20.05
C ALA A 31 -10.05 5.94 19.88
N ARG A 32 -11.26 5.50 19.53
CA ARG A 32 -12.43 6.39 19.38
C ARG A 32 -12.66 7.27 20.59
N GLU A 33 -12.54 6.72 21.79
CA GLU A 33 -12.71 7.48 23.03
C GLU A 33 -11.56 8.47 23.25
N PHE A 34 -10.31 8.02 23.09
CA PHE A 34 -9.13 8.87 23.23
C PHE A 34 -9.18 10.11 22.33
N PHE A 35 -9.59 9.93 21.07
CA PHE A 35 -9.71 11.01 20.09
C PHE A 35 -10.91 11.91 20.40
N ALA A 36 -12.06 11.35 20.80
CA ALA A 36 -13.25 12.12 21.16
C ALA A 36 -13.03 13.03 22.39
N GLU A 37 -12.41 12.52 23.46
CA GLU A 37 -12.11 13.29 24.67
C GLU A 37 -11.20 14.50 24.41
N ARG A 38 -10.32 14.38 23.40
CA ARG A 38 -9.37 15.44 23.04
C ARG A 38 -9.92 16.39 21.98
N GLY A 39 -11.14 16.16 21.47
CA GLY A 39 -11.71 16.92 20.36
C GLY A 39 -10.91 16.80 19.06
N ILE A 40 -10.11 15.74 18.90
CA ILE A 40 -9.25 15.53 17.73
C ILE A 40 -9.98 14.56 16.78
N PRO A 41 -10.08 14.87 15.46
CA PRO A 41 -10.72 13.98 14.51
C PRO A 41 -9.95 12.66 14.38
N MET A 42 -10.68 11.55 14.28
CA MET A 42 -10.08 10.25 14.00
C MET A 42 -9.37 10.28 12.64
N PRO A 43 -8.11 9.82 12.52
CA PRO A 43 -7.45 9.71 11.23
C PRO A 43 -8.24 8.78 10.30
N ARG A 44 -8.44 9.24 9.06
CA ARG A 44 -9.04 8.42 8.01
C ARG A 44 -8.10 7.24 7.72
N PRO A 45 -8.63 6.03 7.45
CA PRO A 45 -7.80 4.90 7.07
C PRO A 45 -6.94 5.29 5.87
N VAL A 46 -5.62 5.30 6.08
CA VAL A 46 -4.62 5.67 5.06
C VAL A 46 -4.35 4.45 4.18
N GLY A 47 -5.39 3.89 3.58
CA GLY A 47 -5.26 2.89 2.53
C GLY A 47 -4.79 3.54 1.23
N ARG A 48 -4.26 2.75 0.29
CA ARG A 48 -4.05 3.22 -1.09
C ARG A 48 -5.40 3.76 -1.60
N PRO A 49 -5.45 4.98 -2.17
CA PRO A 49 -6.66 5.50 -2.77
C PRO A 49 -7.27 4.46 -3.73
N ARG A 50 -8.57 4.23 -3.63
CA ARG A 50 -9.26 3.30 -4.53
C ARG A 50 -9.09 3.81 -5.96
N GLN A 51 -8.57 2.96 -6.85
CA GLN A 51 -8.49 3.30 -8.27
C GLN A 51 -9.89 3.16 -8.88
N ASN A 52 -10.34 4.17 -9.64
CA ASN A 52 -11.62 4.11 -10.36
C ASN A 52 -11.65 3.00 -11.42
N LYS A 53 -10.48 2.64 -11.97
CA LYS A 53 -10.32 1.52 -12.90
C LYS A 53 -9.10 0.71 -12.49
N THR A 54 -9.31 -0.58 -12.24
CA THR A 54 -8.26 -1.54 -11.90
C THR A 54 -8.06 -2.51 -13.04
N LYS A 55 -6.83 -3.01 -13.21
CA LYS A 55 -6.55 -4.12 -14.12
C LYS A 55 -7.36 -5.35 -13.70
N VAL A 56 -8.00 -6.00 -14.66
CA VAL A 56 -8.77 -7.23 -14.42
C VAL A 56 -7.90 -8.43 -14.77
N ARG A 57 -7.80 -9.40 -13.86
CA ARG A 57 -7.15 -10.68 -14.16
C ARG A 57 -8.10 -11.52 -15.01
N VAL A 58 -7.63 -11.94 -16.18
CA VAL A 58 -8.36 -12.84 -17.08
C VAL A 58 -7.56 -14.13 -17.29
N THR A 59 -8.26 -15.23 -17.52
CA THR A 59 -7.64 -16.51 -17.91
C THR A 59 -7.84 -16.69 -19.41
N MET A 60 -6.77 -16.65 -20.19
CA MET A 60 -6.79 -16.87 -21.64
C MET A 60 -5.61 -17.75 -22.07
N ARG A 61 -5.78 -18.45 -23.19
CA ARG A 61 -4.70 -19.17 -23.85
C ARG A 61 -4.04 -18.23 -24.86
N LEU A 62 -2.71 -18.20 -24.86
CA LEU A 62 -1.89 -17.46 -25.81
C LEU A 62 -1.05 -18.45 -26.60
N ASP A 63 -0.66 -18.05 -27.81
CA ASP A 63 0.35 -18.76 -28.58
C ASP A 63 1.66 -18.87 -27.76
N PRO A 64 2.30 -20.06 -27.69
CA PRO A 64 3.54 -20.25 -26.95
C PRO A 64 4.65 -19.29 -27.38
N ASP A 65 4.82 -19.06 -28.69
CA ASP A 65 5.91 -18.23 -29.23
C ASP A 65 5.73 -16.77 -28.82
N VAL A 66 4.48 -16.30 -28.78
CA VAL A 66 4.16 -14.95 -28.30
C VAL A 66 4.49 -14.83 -26.81
N LEU A 67 4.12 -15.83 -26.00
CA LEU A 67 4.39 -15.81 -24.57
C LEU A 67 5.91 -15.85 -24.27
N ASP A 68 6.65 -16.66 -25.00
CA ASP A 68 8.09 -16.82 -24.85
C ASP A 68 8.84 -15.56 -25.31
N TYR A 69 8.42 -14.94 -26.40
CA TYR A 69 8.91 -13.64 -26.82
C TYR A 69 8.82 -12.62 -25.69
N PHE A 70 7.65 -12.47 -25.06
CA PHE A 70 7.51 -11.50 -23.98
C PHE A 70 8.32 -11.89 -22.74
N ARG A 71 8.29 -13.16 -22.32
CA ARG A 71 9.07 -13.63 -21.16
C ARG A 71 10.58 -13.38 -21.32
N SER A 72 11.10 -13.53 -22.54
CA SER A 72 12.52 -13.26 -22.86
C SER A 72 12.95 -11.82 -22.55
N GLN A 73 12.01 -10.87 -22.53
CA GLN A 73 12.26 -9.47 -22.20
C GLN A 73 12.55 -9.24 -20.70
N GLY A 74 12.47 -10.28 -19.86
CA GLY A 74 12.77 -10.21 -18.43
C GLY A 74 11.67 -9.52 -17.59
N PRO A 75 12.02 -9.04 -16.38
CA PRO A 75 11.05 -8.42 -15.46
C PRO A 75 10.21 -7.33 -16.13
N GLY A 76 8.90 -7.35 -15.85
CA GLY A 76 7.95 -6.40 -16.43
C GLY A 76 7.41 -6.78 -17.81
N TRP A 77 7.68 -7.99 -18.33
CA TRP A 77 7.14 -8.44 -19.62
C TRP A 77 5.62 -8.37 -19.73
N GLN A 78 4.89 -8.69 -18.65
CA GLN A 78 3.42 -8.57 -18.60
C GLN A 78 2.95 -7.12 -18.75
N THR A 79 3.71 -6.17 -18.19
CA THR A 79 3.42 -4.74 -18.34
C THR A 79 3.66 -4.29 -19.79
N ARG A 80 4.72 -4.76 -20.45
CA ARG A 80 4.98 -4.49 -21.87
C ARG A 80 3.89 -5.09 -22.77
N MET A 81 3.53 -6.35 -22.54
CA MET A 81 2.42 -7.00 -23.25
C MET A 81 1.10 -6.21 -23.06
N GLY A 82 0.80 -5.79 -21.83
CA GLY A 82 -0.39 -5.00 -21.54
C GLY A 82 -0.43 -3.67 -22.29
N LYS A 83 0.71 -2.97 -22.45
CA LYS A 83 0.78 -1.74 -23.25
C LYS A 83 0.48 -1.99 -24.72
N ILE A 84 1.04 -3.05 -25.31
CA ILE A 84 0.80 -3.41 -26.72
C ILE A 84 -0.68 -3.76 -26.94
N LEU A 85 -1.30 -4.49 -26.01
CA LEU A 85 -2.73 -4.80 -26.08
C LEU A 85 -3.60 -3.53 -25.99
N ALA A 86 -3.20 -2.56 -25.16
CA ALA A 86 -3.89 -1.28 -25.05
C ALA A 86 -3.77 -0.48 -26.34
N GLU A 87 -2.55 -0.35 -26.88
CA GLU A 87 -2.26 0.32 -28.16
C GLU A 87 -3.06 -0.31 -29.31
N ALA A 88 -3.05 -1.64 -29.44
CA ALA A 88 -3.81 -2.37 -30.45
C ALA A 88 -5.33 -2.18 -30.32
N ALA A 89 -5.83 -2.01 -29.09
CA ALA A 89 -7.24 -1.72 -28.81
C ALA A 89 -7.61 -0.23 -28.98
N GLY A 90 -6.69 0.63 -29.44
CA GLY A 90 -6.89 2.08 -29.51
C GLY A 90 -7.04 2.74 -28.14
N LYS A 91 -6.64 2.05 -27.07
CA LYS A 91 -6.62 2.57 -25.71
C LYS A 91 -5.25 3.15 -25.45
N LYS A 92 -5.13 4.47 -25.60
CA LYS A 92 -4.00 5.22 -25.04
C LYS A 92 -4.28 5.38 -23.54
N ASP A 93 -3.44 4.76 -22.72
CA ASP A 93 -3.38 5.05 -21.27
C ASP A 93 -2.97 6.51 -21.03
#